data_AF-U4UEX7-F1
#
_entry.id   AF-U4UEX7-F1
#
_cell.length_a   1.000
_cell.length_b   1.000
_cell.length_c   1.000
_cell.angle_alpha   90.00
_cell.angle_beta   90.00
_cell.angle_gamma   90.00
#
_symmetry.space_group_name_H-M   'P 1'
#
loop_
_entity.id
_entity.type
_entity.pdbx_description
1 polymer ?
#
loop_
_entity_poly.entity_id
_entity_poly.type
_entity_poly.pdbx_seq_one_letter_code
_entity_poly.pdbx_strand_id
1 'polypeptide(L)'
;MDGIIEENIYADSIIYEDKKHGEKPPKVPVPKDKYLICHIVFFLIGVSHFLPISFLASANNFWLYKFRDPLDENTSAENRTTLQTYFASATLIANTVPAFIFGLFNIIGGHKFKITSRLLLTLGIELMVFTLITISATINTDNPNYFSPVMTFFLSDVCMLAGRLMASAITIDIPEGPFLLVSIVRTLVLVPLIWLCNAQPRNHLPVLFPHDYQYGIILATFMLTSGLILNMSILVVPKKVSKEDADVAYTLIGLIINTLQALTSPIGLVIVNVL
;
A
#
# COMPACT_ATOMS: atom_id res chain seq x y z
N MET A 1 15.61 24.69 3.75
CA MET A 1 16.34 23.60 3.08
C MET A 1 17.72 23.41 3.70
N ASP A 2 18.29 24.46 4.30
CA ASP A 2 19.60 24.44 4.96
C ASP A 2 19.63 23.69 6.29
N GLY A 3 18.54 23.70 7.07
CA GLY A 3 18.49 23.00 8.37
C GLY A 3 18.58 21.46 8.29
N ILE A 4 18.09 20.84 7.22
CA ILE A 4 18.18 19.37 7.01
C ILE A 4 19.60 18.98 6.58
N ILE A 5 20.30 19.88 5.89
CA ILE A 5 21.70 19.68 5.50
C ILE A 5 22.57 19.83 6.76
N GLU A 6 22.32 20.83 7.59
CA GLU A 6 23.03 21.02 8.87
C GLU A 6 22.80 19.87 9.86
N GLU A 7 21.56 19.38 9.99
CA GLU A 7 21.25 18.27 10.91
C GLU A 7 21.84 16.93 10.45
N ASN A 8 21.89 16.68 9.13
CA ASN A 8 22.59 15.52 8.58
C ASN A 8 24.12 15.66 8.70
N ILE A 9 24.67 16.87 8.55
CA ILE A 9 26.10 17.14 8.78
C ILE A 9 26.46 16.97 10.27
N TYR A 10 25.58 17.40 11.17
CA TYR A 10 25.76 17.26 12.62
C TYR A 10 25.63 15.81 13.09
N ALA A 11 24.67 15.07 12.54
CA ALA A 11 24.53 13.63 12.79
C ALA A 11 25.73 12.85 12.22
N ASP A 12 26.15 13.16 10.98
CA ASP A 12 27.35 12.53 10.40
C ASP A 12 28.61 12.95 11.18
N SER A 13 28.71 14.16 11.75
CA SER A 13 29.87 14.58 12.56
C SER A 13 29.95 13.86 13.90
N ILE A 14 28.82 13.65 14.59
CA ILE A 14 28.76 12.84 15.81
C ILE A 14 29.17 11.39 15.51
N ILE A 15 28.68 10.81 14.41
CA ILE A 15 29.03 9.45 13.99
C ILE A 15 30.52 9.37 13.57
N TYR A 16 31.09 10.42 13.00
CA TYR A 16 32.50 10.49 12.62
C TYR A 16 33.43 10.67 13.83
N GLU A 17 33.05 11.48 14.81
CA GLU A 17 33.80 11.66 16.06
C GLU A 17 33.81 10.39 16.91
N ASP A 18 32.67 9.70 17.02
CA ASP A 18 32.54 8.44 17.75
C ASP A 18 33.44 7.34 17.14
N LYS A 19 33.55 7.31 15.80
CA LYS A 19 34.47 6.41 15.08
C LYS A 19 35.96 6.72 15.29
N LYS A 20 36.32 7.97 15.61
CA LYS A 20 37.72 8.38 15.84
C LYS A 20 38.24 7.92 17.20
N HIS A 21 37.36 7.53 18.12
CA HIS A 21 37.74 7.03 19.45
C HIS A 21 37.69 5.50 19.59
N GLY A 22 37.27 4.76 18.56
CA GLY A 22 37.34 3.28 18.56
C GLY A 22 36.49 2.60 19.66
N GLU A 23 35.77 3.37 20.46
CA GLU A 23 34.86 2.89 21.48
C GLU A 23 33.51 2.63 20.82
N LYS A 24 33.07 1.37 20.85
CA LYS A 24 31.69 1.05 20.49
C LYS A 24 30.79 1.78 21.49
N PRO A 25 29.73 2.49 21.04
CA PRO A 25 28.82 3.14 21.95
C PRO A 25 28.32 2.11 22.97
N PRO A 26 28.19 2.49 24.26
CA PRO A 26 27.77 1.56 25.30
C PRO A 26 26.47 0.89 24.87
N LYS A 27 26.44 -0.45 24.87
CA LYS A 27 25.24 -1.23 24.56
C LYS A 27 24.15 -0.84 25.56
N VAL A 28 23.29 0.09 25.16
CA VAL A 28 22.06 0.39 25.90
C VAL A 28 21.30 -0.93 26.00
N PRO A 29 20.93 -1.40 27.20
CA PRO A 29 20.23 -2.67 27.34
C PRO A 29 18.93 -2.59 26.52
N VAL A 30 18.87 -3.38 25.45
CA VAL A 30 17.70 -3.43 24.57
C VAL A 30 16.49 -3.79 25.44
N PRO A 31 15.43 -2.96 25.45
CA PRO A 31 14.22 -3.28 26.19
C PRO A 31 13.72 -4.65 25.77
N LYS A 32 13.69 -5.60 26.70
CA LYS A 32 13.25 -6.96 26.42
C LYS A 32 11.74 -6.96 26.27
N ASP A 33 11.24 -7.26 25.07
CA ASP A 33 9.81 -7.41 24.78
C ASP A 33 9.26 -8.67 25.47
N LYS A 34 8.98 -8.57 26.78
CA LYS A 34 8.64 -9.72 27.65
C LYS A 34 7.38 -10.48 27.22
N TYR A 35 6.50 -9.84 26.45
CA TYR A 35 5.21 -10.39 26.05
C TYR A 35 5.06 -10.52 24.53
N LEU A 36 6.16 -10.35 23.77
CA LEU A 36 6.13 -10.34 22.30
C LEU A 36 5.16 -9.29 21.72
N ILE A 37 4.79 -8.28 22.51
CA ILE A 37 3.74 -7.32 22.18
C ILE A 37 4.13 -6.57 20.92
N CYS A 38 5.38 -6.10 20.81
CA CYS A 38 5.84 -5.40 19.62
C CYS A 38 5.75 -6.27 18.37
N HIS A 39 6.02 -7.57 18.47
CA HIS A 39 5.94 -8.48 17.32
C HIS A 39 4.49 -8.72 16.89
N ILE A 40 3.59 -8.99 17.84
CA ILE A 40 2.15 -9.13 17.58
C ILE A 40 1.61 -7.86 16.93
N VAL A 41 2.08 -6.72 17.41
CA VAL A 41 1.75 -5.38 16.95
C VAL A 41 2.21 -5.11 15.51
N PHE A 42 3.47 -5.37 15.18
CA PHE A 42 3.99 -5.20 13.80
C PHE A 42 3.31 -6.18 12.84
N PHE A 43 3.03 -7.38 13.31
CA PHE A 43 2.24 -8.36 12.59
C PHE A 43 0.83 -7.83 12.29
N LEU A 44 0.12 -7.32 13.30
CA LEU A 44 -1.20 -6.72 13.13
C LEU A 44 -1.17 -5.51 12.20
N ILE A 45 -0.13 -4.65 12.25
CA ILE A 45 0.03 -3.52 11.31
C ILE A 45 0.13 -4.00 9.87
N GLY A 46 0.95 -4.99 9.56
CA GLY A 46 1.07 -5.43 8.17
C GLY A 46 -0.18 -6.20 7.71
N VAL A 47 -0.80 -7.02 8.57
CA VAL A 47 -2.14 -7.57 8.29
C VAL A 47 -3.11 -6.45 7.95
N SER A 48 -3.09 -5.38 8.74
CA SER A 48 -3.96 -4.22 8.61
C SER A 48 -3.79 -3.47 7.28
N HIS A 49 -2.56 -3.30 6.81
CA HIS A 49 -2.29 -2.56 5.57
C HIS A 49 -2.71 -3.31 4.31
N PHE A 50 -2.57 -4.63 4.33
CA PHE A 50 -2.84 -5.45 3.14
C PHE A 50 -4.27 -5.97 3.08
N LEU A 51 -5.03 -5.95 4.17
CA LEU A 51 -6.39 -6.51 4.21
C LEU A 51 -7.35 -5.97 3.13
N PRO A 52 -7.50 -4.64 2.94
CA PRO A 52 -8.41 -4.15 1.90
C PRO A 52 -7.91 -4.40 0.47
N ILE A 53 -6.60 -4.35 0.22
CA ILE A 53 -6.04 -4.69 -1.11
C ILE A 53 -6.24 -6.19 -1.39
N SER A 54 -5.95 -7.04 -0.41
CA SER A 54 -6.16 -8.48 -0.49
C SER A 54 -7.63 -8.82 -0.69
N PHE A 55 -8.55 -8.13 0.00
CA PHE A 55 -9.99 -8.28 -0.21
C PHE A 55 -10.40 -7.89 -1.64
N LEU A 56 -10.01 -6.70 -2.12
CA LEU A 56 -10.37 -6.20 -3.44
C LEU A 56 -9.77 -7.07 -4.56
N ALA A 57 -8.54 -7.57 -4.39
CA ALA A 57 -7.92 -8.50 -5.33
C ALA A 57 -8.61 -9.88 -5.32
N SER A 58 -9.03 -10.36 -4.16
CA SER A 58 -9.67 -11.67 -3.98
C SER A 58 -11.17 -11.69 -4.25
N ALA A 59 -11.81 -10.55 -4.49
CA ALA A 59 -13.24 -10.42 -4.78
C ALA A 59 -13.61 -10.90 -6.20
N ASN A 60 -13.25 -12.13 -6.55
CA ASN A 60 -13.42 -12.69 -7.89
C ASN A 60 -14.89 -12.68 -8.35
N ASN A 61 -15.83 -12.98 -7.46
CA ASN A 61 -17.27 -12.94 -7.78
C ASN A 61 -17.76 -11.52 -8.10
N PHE A 62 -17.24 -10.51 -7.41
CA PHE A 62 -17.52 -9.11 -7.70
C PHE A 62 -17.00 -8.72 -9.09
N TRP A 63 -15.76 -9.09 -9.42
CA TRP A 63 -15.17 -8.82 -10.73
C TRP A 63 -15.87 -9.58 -11.86
N LEU A 64 -16.18 -10.86 -11.66
CA LEU A 64 -16.96 -11.64 -12.62
C LEU A 64 -18.33 -11.02 -12.87
N TYR A 65 -19.05 -10.62 -11.82
CA TYR A 65 -20.31 -9.91 -11.96
C TYR A 65 -20.15 -8.59 -12.72
N LYS A 66 -19.12 -7.80 -12.39
CA LYS A 66 -18.87 -6.50 -13.01
C LYS A 66 -18.48 -6.62 -14.49
N PHE A 67 -17.76 -7.67 -14.88
CA PHE A 67 -17.28 -7.89 -16.25
C PHE A 67 -18.23 -8.70 -17.13
N ARG A 68 -19.44 -9.03 -16.64
CA ARG A 68 -20.45 -9.74 -17.43
C ARG A 68 -21.00 -8.86 -18.55
N ASP A 69 -21.52 -9.51 -19.59
CA ASP A 69 -22.36 -8.81 -20.58
C ASP A 69 -23.73 -8.50 -19.94
N PRO A 70 -24.13 -7.21 -19.84
CA PRO A 70 -25.45 -6.86 -19.31
C PRO A 70 -26.61 -7.36 -20.17
N LEU A 71 -26.36 -7.69 -21.44
CA LEU A 71 -27.36 -8.14 -22.41
C LEU A 71 -27.58 -9.66 -22.39
N ASP A 72 -26.70 -10.43 -21.73
CA ASP A 72 -26.86 -11.88 -21.60
C ASP A 72 -27.67 -12.22 -20.34
N GLU A 73 -28.92 -12.64 -20.52
CA GLU A 73 -29.81 -13.08 -19.43
C GLU A 73 -29.34 -14.41 -18.80
N ASN A 74 -28.56 -15.22 -19.53
CA ASN A 74 -28.05 -16.50 -19.05
C ASN A 74 -26.67 -16.32 -18.44
N THR A 75 -26.60 -16.01 -17.15
CA THR A 75 -25.33 -16.00 -16.38
C THR A 75 -24.83 -17.43 -16.15
N SER A 76 -24.50 -18.17 -17.21
CA SER A 76 -23.94 -19.52 -17.14
C SER A 76 -22.43 -19.46 -16.96
N ALA A 77 -21.87 -20.42 -16.22
CA ALA A 77 -20.42 -20.54 -16.09
C ALA A 77 -19.71 -20.88 -17.43
N GLU A 78 -20.47 -21.35 -18.43
CA GLU A 78 -19.99 -21.67 -19.79
C GLU A 78 -19.83 -20.42 -20.68
N ASN A 79 -20.64 -19.37 -20.51
CA ASN A 79 -20.59 -18.15 -21.32
C ASN A 79 -19.86 -17.01 -20.60
N ARG A 80 -18.57 -17.20 -20.28
CA ARG A 80 -17.74 -16.10 -19.74
C ARG A 80 -17.16 -15.24 -20.85
N THR A 81 -17.20 -13.93 -20.68
CA THR A 81 -16.49 -12.99 -21.56
C THR A 81 -14.98 -13.21 -21.46
N THR A 82 -14.24 -12.85 -22.50
CA THR A 82 -12.77 -12.90 -22.51
C THR A 82 -12.19 -12.14 -21.31
N LEU A 83 -12.80 -11.00 -20.94
CA LEU A 83 -12.39 -10.21 -19.79
C LEU A 83 -12.58 -10.98 -18.47
N GLN A 84 -13.74 -11.61 -18.26
CA GLN A 84 -14.01 -12.42 -17.08
C GLN A 84 -13.01 -13.57 -16.92
N THR A 85 -12.63 -14.21 -18.03
CA THR A 85 -11.73 -15.37 -18.02
C THR A 85 -10.28 -15.00 -17.72
N TYR A 86 -9.78 -13.90 -18.31
CA TYR A 86 -8.36 -13.55 -18.22
C TYR A 86 -8.04 -12.45 -17.22
N PHE A 87 -9.02 -11.81 -16.55
CA PHE A 87 -8.78 -10.66 -15.67
C PHE A 87 -7.69 -10.91 -14.61
N ALA A 88 -7.77 -12.02 -13.87
CA ALA A 88 -6.80 -12.32 -12.82
C ALA A 88 -5.39 -12.51 -13.37
N SER A 89 -5.24 -13.26 -14.47
CA SER A 89 -3.96 -13.50 -15.13
C SER A 89 -3.40 -12.22 -15.77
N ALA A 90 -4.24 -11.43 -16.42
CA ALA A 90 -3.86 -10.15 -17.02
C ALA A 90 -3.38 -9.16 -15.95
N THR A 91 -4.08 -9.08 -14.83
CA THR A 91 -3.71 -8.23 -13.68
C THR A 91 -2.36 -8.65 -13.10
N LEU A 92 -2.13 -9.97 -12.94
CA LEU A 92 -0.86 -10.49 -12.44
C LEU A 92 0.32 -10.16 -13.37
N ILE A 93 0.14 -10.33 -14.67
CA ILE A 93 1.16 -10.03 -15.68
C ILE A 93 1.44 -8.52 -15.72
N ALA A 94 0.39 -7.69 -15.73
CA ALA A 94 0.48 -6.24 -15.73
C ALA A 94 1.18 -5.69 -14.48
N ASN A 95 1.12 -6.39 -13.34
CA ASN A 95 1.87 -6.03 -12.14
C ASN A 95 3.33 -6.56 -12.18
N THR A 96 3.50 -7.85 -12.44
CA THR A 96 4.79 -8.53 -12.24
C THR A 96 5.83 -8.16 -13.29
N VAL A 97 5.42 -8.08 -14.57
CA VAL A 97 6.36 -7.84 -15.67
C VAL A 97 6.97 -6.45 -15.59
N PRO A 98 6.19 -5.35 -15.45
CA PRO A 98 6.78 -4.03 -15.26
C PRO A 98 7.61 -3.93 -13.98
N ALA A 99 7.12 -4.48 -12.86
CA ALA A 99 7.86 -4.45 -11.59
C ALA A 99 9.25 -5.10 -11.71
N PHE A 100 9.34 -6.24 -12.40
CA PHE A 100 10.62 -6.90 -12.65
C PHE A 100 11.54 -6.04 -13.53
N ILE A 101 11.04 -5.54 -14.66
CA ILE A 101 11.82 -4.72 -15.61
C ILE A 101 12.34 -3.44 -14.92
N PHE A 102 11.46 -2.68 -14.28
CA PHE A 102 11.84 -1.46 -13.55
C PHE A 102 12.71 -1.76 -12.33
N GLY A 103 12.52 -2.92 -11.70
CA GLY A 103 13.41 -3.43 -10.65
C GLY A 103 14.85 -3.59 -11.15
N LEU A 104 15.05 -4.19 -12.32
CA LEU A 104 16.37 -4.30 -12.95
C LEU A 104 16.98 -2.94 -13.26
N PHE A 105 16.20 -2.02 -13.83
CA PHE A 105 16.66 -0.65 -14.08
C PHE A 105 17.05 0.08 -12.78
N ASN A 106 16.31 -0.14 -11.70
CA ASN A 106 16.61 0.43 -10.39
C ASN A 106 17.93 -0.12 -9.82
N ILE A 107 18.24 -1.40 -10.02
CA ILE A 107 19.53 -1.98 -9.59
C ILE A 107 20.70 -1.35 -10.37
N ILE A 108 20.57 -1.21 -11.69
CA ILE A 108 21.65 -0.71 -12.55
C ILE A 108 21.89 0.80 -12.36
N GLY A 109 20.82 1.59 -12.28
CA GLY A 109 20.89 3.06 -12.36
C GLY A 109 20.23 3.82 -11.22
N GLY A 110 19.58 3.13 -10.28
CA GLY A 110 18.76 3.78 -9.24
C GLY A 110 19.55 4.65 -8.27
N HIS A 111 20.81 4.33 -8.02
CA HIS A 111 21.71 5.12 -7.15
C HIS A 111 22.04 6.50 -7.73
N LYS A 112 21.85 6.71 -9.04
CA LYS A 112 22.14 7.99 -9.71
C LYS A 112 21.07 9.05 -9.48
N PHE A 113 19.89 8.65 -8.99
CA PHE A 113 18.73 9.53 -8.86
C PHE A 113 18.34 9.72 -7.39
N LYS A 114 18.09 10.96 -7.00
CA LYS A 114 17.55 11.28 -5.67
C LYS A 114 16.18 10.64 -5.48
N ILE A 115 15.93 10.07 -4.30
CA ILE A 115 14.67 9.36 -3.98
C ILE A 115 13.44 10.25 -4.16
N THR A 116 13.49 11.51 -3.75
CA THR A 116 12.37 12.45 -3.86
C THR A 116 12.00 12.75 -5.30
N SER A 117 12.99 12.94 -6.18
CA SER A 117 12.74 13.18 -7.62
C SER A 117 12.09 11.98 -8.30
N ARG A 118 12.49 10.76 -7.91
CA ARG A 118 11.87 9.52 -8.39
C ARG A 118 10.41 9.43 -7.94
N LEU A 119 10.13 9.69 -6.66
CA LEU A 119 8.78 9.66 -6.11
C LEU A 119 7.86 10.71 -6.78
N LEU A 120 8.36 11.94 -6.99
CA LEU A 120 7.60 13.00 -7.67
C LEU A 120 7.34 12.67 -9.14
N LEU A 121 8.33 12.11 -9.84
CA LEU A 121 8.16 11.66 -11.23
C LEU A 121 7.11 10.57 -11.33
N THR A 122 7.18 9.54 -10.48
CA THR A 122 6.18 8.46 -10.46
C THR A 122 4.79 9.01 -10.17
N LEU A 123 4.64 9.91 -9.20
CA LEU A 123 3.34 10.52 -8.89
C LEU A 123 2.82 11.35 -10.07
N GLY A 124 3.69 12.11 -10.74
CA GLY A 124 3.31 12.88 -11.93
C GLY A 124 2.80 11.99 -13.07
N ILE A 125 3.51 10.89 -13.34
CA ILE A 125 3.10 9.91 -14.36
C ILE A 125 1.77 9.25 -13.97
N GLU A 126 1.62 8.83 -12.72
CA GLU A 126 0.37 8.24 -12.24
C GLU A 126 -0.80 9.23 -12.36
N LEU A 127 -0.67 10.46 -11.87
CA LEU A 127 -1.74 11.47 -11.98
C LEU A 127 -2.10 11.77 -13.44
N MET A 128 -1.12 11.81 -14.34
CA MET A 128 -1.35 11.96 -15.77
C MET A 128 -2.18 10.79 -16.32
N VAL A 129 -1.78 9.55 -16.04
CA VAL A 129 -2.51 8.36 -16.50
C VAL A 129 -3.92 8.30 -15.88
N PHE A 130 -4.07 8.62 -14.59
CA PHE A 130 -5.39 8.71 -13.93
C PHE A 130 -6.32 9.67 -14.66
N THR A 131 -5.80 10.85 -14.99
CA THR A 131 -6.55 11.90 -15.66
C THR A 131 -6.96 11.46 -17.06
N LEU A 132 -6.04 10.84 -17.81
CA LEU A 132 -6.32 10.31 -19.15
C LEU A 132 -7.40 9.21 -19.13
N ILE A 133 -7.37 8.30 -18.15
CA ILE A 133 -8.39 7.26 -18.03
C ILE A 133 -9.73 7.85 -17.57
N THR A 134 -9.71 8.80 -16.65
CA THR A 134 -10.93 9.51 -16.21
C THR A 134 -11.59 10.24 -17.37
N ILE A 135 -10.81 10.96 -18.19
CA ILE A 135 -11.30 11.64 -19.39
C ILE A 135 -11.87 10.61 -20.38
N SER A 136 -11.14 9.53 -20.67
CA SER A 136 -11.60 8.44 -21.54
C SER A 136 -12.93 7.84 -21.05
N ALA A 137 -13.11 7.69 -19.74
CA ALA A 137 -14.34 7.20 -19.15
C ALA A 137 -15.51 8.18 -19.28
N THR A 138 -15.25 9.49 -19.27
CA THR A 138 -16.29 10.52 -19.46
C THR A 138 -16.71 10.69 -20.93
N ILE A 139 -15.85 10.32 -21.90
CA ILE A 139 -16.07 10.53 -23.35
C ILE A 139 -16.88 9.39 -23.99
N ASN A 140 -17.69 8.67 -23.20
CA ASN A 140 -18.49 7.51 -23.64
C ASN A 140 -17.57 6.31 -23.98
N THR A 141 -17.25 5.53 -22.95
CA THR A 141 -16.76 4.17 -23.15
C THR A 141 -17.97 3.25 -23.19
N ASP A 142 -18.22 2.55 -24.30
CA ASP A 142 -19.31 1.57 -24.47
C ASP A 142 -19.26 0.40 -23.47
N ASN A 143 -18.23 0.35 -22.62
CA ASN A 143 -18.00 -0.71 -21.65
C ASN A 143 -17.71 -0.13 -20.24
N PRO A 144 -18.76 0.16 -19.44
CA PRO A 144 -18.63 0.68 -18.07
C PRO A 144 -17.94 -0.30 -17.10
N ASN A 145 -17.66 -1.52 -17.55
CA ASN A 145 -17.12 -2.58 -16.72
C ASN A 145 -15.63 -2.32 -16.35
N TYR A 146 -14.88 -1.59 -17.18
CA TYR A 146 -13.47 -1.26 -16.92
C TYR A 146 -13.26 -0.08 -15.97
N PHE A 147 -14.28 0.75 -15.74
CA PHE A 147 -14.15 1.94 -14.93
C PHE A 147 -13.92 1.63 -13.45
N SER A 148 -14.68 0.68 -12.89
CA SER A 148 -14.58 0.30 -11.47
C SER A 148 -13.23 -0.28 -11.04
N PRO A 149 -12.59 -1.23 -11.77
CA PRO A 149 -11.25 -1.70 -11.40
C PRO A 149 -10.21 -0.61 -11.53
N VAL A 150 -10.27 0.19 -12.61
CA VAL A 150 -9.31 1.28 -12.79
C VAL A 150 -9.45 2.29 -11.66
N MET A 151 -10.66 2.76 -11.37
CA MET A 151 -10.87 3.73 -10.29
C MET A 151 -10.44 3.17 -8.93
N THR A 152 -10.68 1.88 -8.65
CA THR A 152 -10.29 1.28 -7.37
C THR A 152 -8.78 1.14 -7.20
N PHE A 153 -8.11 0.47 -8.14
CA PHE A 153 -6.68 0.19 -8.01
C PHE A 153 -5.85 1.44 -8.24
N PHE A 154 -6.20 2.25 -9.24
CA PHE A 154 -5.46 3.46 -9.56
C PHE A 154 -5.59 4.53 -8.46
N LEU A 155 -6.79 4.75 -7.92
CA LEU A 155 -6.96 5.66 -6.78
C LEU A 155 -6.16 5.17 -5.57
N SER A 156 -6.13 3.86 -5.34
CA SER A 156 -5.35 3.29 -4.24
C SER A 156 -3.86 3.57 -4.39
N ASP A 157 -3.31 3.36 -5.59
CA ASP A 157 -1.89 3.59 -5.87
C ASP A 157 -1.52 5.07 -5.76
N VAL A 158 -2.31 5.97 -6.37
CA VAL A 158 -2.09 7.43 -6.29
C VAL A 158 -2.12 7.92 -4.85
N CYS A 159 -3.15 7.54 -4.08
CA CYS A 159 -3.26 7.95 -2.68
C CYS A 159 -2.10 7.40 -1.86
N MET A 160 -1.74 6.13 -2.05
CA MET A 160 -0.61 5.52 -1.35
C MET A 160 0.71 6.23 -1.68
N LEU A 161 0.97 6.56 -2.94
CA LEU A 161 2.18 7.28 -3.34
C LEU A 161 2.20 8.71 -2.79
N ALA A 162 1.08 9.41 -2.82
CA ALA A 162 0.93 10.73 -2.20
C ALA A 162 1.24 10.67 -0.69
N GLY A 163 0.73 9.66 0.02
CA GLY A 163 1.06 9.43 1.43
C GLY A 163 2.55 9.20 1.67
N ARG A 164 3.23 8.43 0.82
CA ARG A 164 4.69 8.23 0.90
C ARG A 164 5.43 9.55 0.73
N LEU A 165 5.05 10.36 -0.25
CA LEU A 165 5.63 11.69 -0.47
C LEU A 165 5.43 12.63 0.72
N MET A 166 4.24 12.63 1.32
CA MET A 166 3.96 13.39 2.53
C MET A 166 4.87 12.96 3.68
N ALA A 167 5.08 11.66 3.89
CA ALA A 167 6.00 11.15 4.90
C ALA A 167 7.45 11.60 4.64
N SER A 168 7.88 11.68 3.38
CA SER A 168 9.21 12.21 3.04
C SER A 168 9.33 13.72 3.26
N ALA A 169 8.22 14.47 3.26
CA ALA A 169 8.20 15.91 3.53
C ALA A 169 8.02 16.24 5.02
N ILE A 170 7.42 15.33 5.80
CA ILE A 170 7.05 15.52 7.19
C ILE A 170 8.03 14.76 8.09
N THR A 171 8.89 15.48 8.81
CA THR A 171 9.83 14.92 9.80
C THR A 171 9.24 14.99 11.21
N ILE A 172 8.12 14.30 11.47
CA ILE A 172 7.57 14.22 12.82
C ILE A 172 8.12 12.97 13.51
N ASP A 173 8.85 13.17 14.62
CA ASP A 173 9.19 12.09 15.55
C ASP A 173 7.97 11.74 16.40
N ILE A 174 7.13 10.85 15.88
CA ILE A 174 5.96 10.34 16.61
C ILE A 174 6.43 9.21 17.54
N PRO A 175 6.05 9.22 18.84
CA PRO A 175 6.36 8.11 19.73
C PRO A 175 5.74 6.80 19.22
N GLU A 176 6.45 5.69 19.40
CA GLU A 176 6.09 4.38 18.80
C GLU A 176 4.68 3.90 19.21
N GLY A 177 4.30 4.11 20.48
CA GLY A 177 3.00 3.70 21.01
C GLY A 177 1.80 4.39 20.34
N PRO A 178 1.72 5.74 20.35
CA PRO A 178 0.69 6.49 19.63
C PRO A 178 0.67 6.20 18.12
N PHE A 179 1.83 6.13 17.47
CA PHE A 179 1.93 5.82 16.04
C PHE A 179 1.27 4.48 15.71
N LEU A 180 1.57 3.48 16.53
CA LEU A 180 0.96 2.18 16.44
C LEU A 180 -0.55 2.21 16.69
N LEU A 181 -0.97 2.85 17.77
CA LEU A 181 -2.38 2.89 18.16
C LEU A 181 -3.22 3.50 17.03
N VAL A 182 -2.74 4.60 16.43
CA VAL A 182 -3.37 5.23 15.27
C VAL A 182 -3.47 4.24 14.10
N SER A 183 -2.39 3.49 13.80
CA SER A 183 -2.37 2.50 12.72
C SER A 183 -3.43 1.39 12.90
N ILE A 184 -3.56 0.86 14.12
CA ILE A 184 -4.55 -0.18 14.45
C ILE A 184 -5.96 0.37 14.40
N VAL A 185 -6.24 1.47 15.12
CA VAL A 185 -7.59 2.06 15.23
C VAL A 185 -8.11 2.43 13.85
N ARG A 186 -7.29 3.12 13.06
CA ARG A 186 -7.62 3.48 11.67
C ARG A 186 -8.00 2.26 10.84
N THR A 187 -7.32 1.13 11.01
CA THR A 187 -7.65 -0.10 10.26
C THR A 187 -8.96 -0.72 10.73
N LEU A 188 -9.12 -0.87 12.04
CA LEU A 188 -10.34 -1.42 12.63
C LEU A 188 -11.59 -0.59 12.29
N VAL A 189 -11.42 0.70 12.00
CA VAL A 189 -12.50 1.58 11.55
C VAL A 189 -12.65 1.55 10.03
N LEU A 190 -11.61 1.89 9.26
CA LEU A 190 -11.75 2.11 7.82
C LEU A 190 -11.98 0.82 7.02
N VAL A 191 -11.40 -0.32 7.43
CA VAL A 191 -11.55 -1.57 6.66
C VAL A 191 -12.99 -2.10 6.70
N PRO A 192 -13.68 -2.19 7.86
CA PRO A 192 -15.10 -2.52 7.87
C PRO A 192 -15.97 -1.53 7.08
N LEU A 193 -15.64 -0.23 7.09
CA LEU A 193 -16.38 0.76 6.30
C LEU A 193 -16.28 0.48 4.78
N ILE A 194 -15.11 0.02 4.30
CA ILE A 194 -14.93 -0.43 2.91
C ILE A 194 -15.86 -1.62 2.60
N TRP A 195 -15.97 -2.60 3.49
CA TRP A 195 -16.85 -3.76 3.28
C TRP A 195 -18.35 -3.41 3.34
N LEU A 196 -18.72 -2.35 4.05
CA LEU A 196 -20.10 -1.85 4.13
C LEU A 196 -20.47 -0.92 2.95
N CYS A 197 -19.54 -0.66 2.03
CA CYS A 197 -19.84 0.01 0.77
C CYS A 197 -20.64 -0.90 -0.19
N ASN A 198 -21.23 -0.31 -1.21
CA ASN A 198 -22.12 -0.98 -2.16
C ASN A 198 -21.38 -1.88 -3.18
N ALA A 199 -20.77 -2.96 -2.70
CA ALA A 199 -20.21 -4.01 -3.55
C ALA A 199 -21.27 -5.09 -3.84
N GLN A 200 -21.64 -5.26 -5.11
CA GLN A 200 -22.62 -6.25 -5.58
C GLN A 200 -21.92 -7.36 -6.38
N PRO A 201 -22.36 -8.64 -6.28
CA PRO A 201 -23.52 -9.13 -5.52
C PRO A 201 -23.19 -9.35 -4.04
N ARG A 202 -24.21 -9.26 -3.16
CA ARG A 202 -24.08 -9.47 -1.72
C ARG A 202 -25.28 -10.19 -1.11
N ASN A 203 -25.07 -10.97 -0.05
CA ASN A 203 -26.07 -11.88 0.51
C ASN A 203 -26.39 -11.65 2.00
N HIS A 204 -25.43 -11.23 2.83
CA HIS A 204 -25.63 -11.19 4.30
C HIS A 204 -25.40 -9.80 4.92
N LEU A 205 -24.46 -9.00 4.39
CA LEU A 205 -24.10 -7.72 5.01
C LEU A 205 -24.90 -6.53 4.43
N PRO A 206 -25.38 -5.59 5.27
CA PRO A 206 -26.13 -4.43 4.81
C PRO A 206 -25.24 -3.39 4.11
N VAL A 207 -25.83 -2.62 3.19
CA VAL A 207 -25.16 -1.48 2.53
C VAL A 207 -25.33 -0.24 3.41
N LEU A 208 -24.25 0.24 4.01
CA LEU A 208 -24.26 1.49 4.78
C LEU A 208 -23.93 2.70 3.90
N PHE A 209 -23.04 2.52 2.92
CA PHE A 209 -22.59 3.55 2.00
C PHE A 209 -23.03 3.20 0.57
N PRO A 210 -24.21 3.68 0.11
CA PRO A 210 -24.76 3.30 -1.18
C PRO A 210 -24.06 3.98 -2.38
N HIS A 211 -23.36 5.10 -2.15
CA HIS A 211 -22.81 5.91 -3.24
C HIS A 211 -21.30 5.68 -3.46
N ASP A 212 -20.89 5.60 -4.72
CA ASP A 212 -19.51 5.34 -5.14
C ASP A 212 -18.50 6.37 -4.63
N TYR A 213 -18.90 7.64 -4.47
CA TYR A 213 -18.01 8.68 -3.92
C TYR A 213 -17.67 8.44 -2.45
N GLN A 214 -18.56 7.80 -1.67
CA GLN A 214 -18.31 7.47 -0.27
C GLN A 214 -17.23 6.40 -0.16
N TYR A 215 -17.34 5.36 -0.99
CA TYR A 215 -16.30 4.34 -1.16
C TYR A 215 -14.97 4.98 -1.56
N GLY A 216 -14.98 5.87 -2.56
CA GLY A 216 -13.78 6.57 -3.02
C GLY A 216 -13.09 7.37 -1.90
N ILE A 217 -13.85 8.11 -1.08
CA ILE A 217 -13.30 8.89 0.05
C ILE A 217 -12.72 7.97 1.13
N ILE A 218 -13.43 6.91 1.51
CA ILE A 218 -12.97 5.94 2.53
C ILE A 218 -11.70 5.24 2.06
N LEU A 219 -11.70 4.76 0.81
CA LEU A 219 -10.55 4.09 0.20
C LEU A 219 -9.35 5.04 0.07
N ALA A 220 -9.55 6.27 -0.41
CA ALA A 220 -8.49 7.28 -0.53
C ALA A 220 -7.88 7.62 0.84
N THR A 221 -8.73 7.83 1.85
CA THR A 221 -8.29 8.10 3.23
C THR A 221 -7.46 6.95 3.78
N PHE A 222 -7.91 5.71 3.56
CA PHE A 222 -7.14 4.54 3.91
C PHE A 222 -5.81 4.56 3.13
N MET A 223 -5.80 4.53 1.80
CA MET A 223 -4.56 4.35 1.04
C MET A 223 -3.52 5.46 1.29
N LEU A 224 -3.96 6.71 1.46
CA LEU A 224 -3.08 7.82 1.82
C LEU A 224 -2.42 7.63 3.18
N THR A 225 -3.21 7.30 4.20
CA THR A 225 -2.67 7.06 5.56
C THR A 225 -1.79 5.80 5.62
N SER A 226 -2.10 4.76 4.82
CA SER A 226 -1.23 3.59 4.64
C SER A 226 0.14 3.99 4.07
N GLY A 227 0.14 4.80 3.01
CA GLY A 227 1.37 5.28 2.38
C GLY A 227 2.24 6.09 3.34
N LEU A 228 1.62 6.95 4.14
CA LEU A 228 2.27 7.75 5.17
C LEU A 228 2.94 6.85 6.24
N ILE A 229 2.18 5.96 6.87
CA ILE A 229 2.66 5.08 7.96
C ILE A 229 3.78 4.16 7.47
N LEU A 230 3.60 3.52 6.30
CA LEU A 230 4.59 2.61 5.75
C LEU A 230 5.91 3.34 5.45
N ASN A 231 5.85 4.52 4.83
CA ASN A 231 7.07 5.24 4.46
C ASN A 231 7.77 5.84 5.69
N MET A 232 7.03 6.34 6.68
CA MET A 232 7.61 6.76 7.97
C MET A 232 8.34 5.60 8.66
N SER A 233 7.78 4.39 8.61
CA SER A 233 8.40 3.19 9.19
C SER A 233 9.74 2.85 8.51
N ILE A 234 9.85 3.04 7.20
CA ILE A 234 11.08 2.80 6.42
C ILE A 234 12.12 3.91 6.71
N LEU A 235 11.70 5.18 6.77
CA LEU A 235 12.59 6.32 6.99
C LEU A 235 13.24 6.33 8.38
N VAL A 236 12.66 5.64 9.37
CA VAL A 236 13.23 5.50 10.73
C VAL A 236 14.36 4.47 10.78
N VAL A 237 14.42 3.52 9.86
CA VAL A 237 15.44 2.45 9.84
C VAL A 237 16.87 2.98 9.96
N PRO A 238 17.35 3.89 9.07
CA PRO A 238 18.74 4.36 9.12
C PRO A 238 19.05 5.19 10.38
N LYS A 239 18.02 5.66 11.11
CA LYS A 239 18.18 6.33 12.40
C LYS A 239 18.36 5.35 13.56
N LYS A 240 17.97 4.08 13.40
CA LYS A 240 17.95 3.06 14.48
C LYS A 240 18.91 1.90 14.29
N VAL A 241 19.43 1.69 13.07
CA VAL A 241 20.37 0.60 12.77
C VAL A 241 21.66 1.13 12.17
N SER A 242 22.75 0.39 12.32
CA SER A 242 24.04 0.75 11.71
C SER A 242 23.93 0.73 10.17
N LYS A 243 24.81 1.48 9.48
CA LYS A 243 24.85 1.48 8.00
C LYS A 243 25.08 0.07 7.42
N GLU A 244 25.78 -0.80 8.17
CA GLU A 244 26.06 -2.19 7.80
C GLU A 244 24.82 -3.10 7.98
N ASP A 245 23.97 -2.80 8.95
CA ASP A 245 22.74 -3.56 9.24
C ASP A 245 21.51 -3.04 8.49
N ALA A 246 21.58 -1.86 7.87
CA ALA A 246 20.46 -1.22 7.19
C ALA A 246 19.90 -2.05 6.03
N ASP A 247 20.78 -2.64 5.21
CA ASP A 247 20.37 -3.48 4.08
C ASP A 247 19.64 -4.74 4.54
N VAL A 248 20.09 -5.33 5.66
CA VAL A 248 19.42 -6.48 6.29
C VAL A 248 18.07 -6.05 6.84
N ALA A 249 17.98 -4.91 7.51
CA ALA A 249 16.72 -4.38 8.03
C ALA A 249 15.69 -4.11 6.93
N TYR A 250 16.10 -3.49 5.81
CA TYR A 250 15.21 -3.28 4.66
C TYR A 250 14.74 -4.61 4.04
N THR A 251 15.64 -5.59 3.94
CA THR A 251 15.30 -6.93 3.45
C THR A 251 14.28 -7.61 4.36
N LEU A 252 14.44 -7.52 5.68
CA LEU A 252 13.51 -8.08 6.66
C LEU A 252 12.14 -7.38 6.61
N ILE A 253 12.10 -6.05 6.51
CA ILE A 253 10.84 -5.30 6.34
C ILE A 253 10.12 -5.75 5.07
N GLY A 254 10.86 -5.88 3.96
CA GLY A 254 10.31 -6.39 2.71
C GLY A 254 9.74 -7.80 2.85
N LEU A 255 10.45 -8.71 3.52
CA LEU A 255 9.97 -10.07 3.79
C LEU A 255 8.67 -10.06 4.61
N ILE A 256 8.65 -9.31 5.71
CA ILE A 256 7.48 -9.18 6.59
C ILE A 256 6.26 -8.68 5.81
N ILE A 257 6.45 -7.64 4.99
CA ILE A 257 5.40 -7.09 4.14
C ILE A 257 4.82 -8.16 3.20
N ASN A 258 5.69 -8.87 2.47
CA ASN A 258 5.25 -9.89 1.51
C ASN A 258 4.56 -11.08 2.21
N THR A 259 5.07 -11.52 3.37
CA THR A 259 4.44 -12.60 4.15
C THR A 259 3.06 -12.18 4.65
N LEU A 260 2.92 -10.95 5.17
CA LEU A 260 1.64 -10.45 5.67
C LEU A 260 0.62 -10.24 4.55
N GLN A 261 1.06 -9.83 3.36
CA GLN A 261 0.20 -9.81 2.17
C GLN A 261 -0.32 -11.22 1.82
N ALA A 262 0.55 -12.23 1.82
CA ALA A 262 0.13 -13.61 1.56
C ALA A 262 -0.86 -14.13 2.61
N LEU A 263 -0.63 -13.84 3.90
CA LEU A 263 -1.50 -14.26 5.01
C LEU A 263 -2.87 -13.57 5.02
N THR A 264 -2.99 -12.37 4.45
CA THR A 264 -4.27 -11.64 4.39
C THR A 264 -5.15 -12.04 3.23
N SER A 265 -4.60 -12.66 2.18
CA SER A 265 -5.35 -13.09 0.99
C SER A 265 -6.51 -14.07 1.30
N PRO A 266 -6.34 -15.11 2.14
CA PRO A 266 -7.44 -16.00 2.53
C PRO A 266 -8.55 -15.27 3.29
N ILE A 267 -8.21 -14.28 4.12
CA ILE A 267 -9.21 -13.48 4.84
C ILE A 267 -10.08 -12.71 3.84
N GLY A 268 -9.46 -12.16 2.79
CA GLY A 268 -10.18 -11.55 1.67
C GLY A 268 -11.22 -12.49 1.05
N LEU A 269 -10.86 -13.75 0.78
CA LEU A 269 -11.80 -14.76 0.26
C LEU A 269 -12.96 -15.06 1.22
N VAL A 270 -12.69 -15.15 2.52
CA VAL A 270 -13.74 -15.36 3.54
C VAL A 270 -14.72 -14.20 3.54
N ILE A 271 -14.22 -12.95 3.52
CA ILE A 271 -15.09 -11.76 3.53
C ILE A 271 -15.96 -11.71 2.29
N VAL A 272 -15.42 -12.06 1.12
CA VAL A 272 -16.20 -12.12 -0.14
C VAL A 272 -17.37 -13.10 -0.04
N ASN A 273 -17.23 -14.20 0.70
CA ASN A 273 -18.32 -15.14 0.94
C ASN A 273 -19.32 -14.64 2.00
N VAL A 274 -18.87 -13.78 2.92
CA VAL A 274 -19.71 -13.20 3.98
C VAL A 274 -20.52 -12.00 3.49
N LEU A 275 -20.02 -11.23 2.52
CA LEU A 275 -20.75 -10.11 1.91
C LEU A 275 -22.11 -10.53 1.36
#